data_AF-A0A6A4HIR0-F1
#
_entry.id   AF-A0A6A4HIR0-F1
#
_cell.length_a   1.000
_cell.length_b   1.000
_cell.length_c   1.000
_cell.angle_alpha   90.00
_cell.angle_beta   90.00
_cell.angle_gamma   90.00
#
_symmetry.space_group_name_H-M   'P 1'
#
loop_
_entity.id
_entity.type
_entity.pdbx_description
1 polymer ?
#
loop_
_entity_poly.entity_id
_entity_poly.type
_entity_poly.pdbx_seq_one_letter_code
_entity_poly.pdbx_strand_id
1 'polypeptide(L)'
;LTKPAFNVLWTKEQLGYIVSCSYWHLAGDTERGIRIVVQSEKTPGYLESHVKAFLEEMKNTVEAMTLDTFEEQKSGLDKNWIEEDKSLVEEASMFMSQINMGHLDFYKSEFLSL
;
A
#
# COMPACT_ATOMS: atom_id res chain seq x y z
N LEU A 1 -1.12 0.09 -5.30
CA LEU A 1 -0.84 1.50 -5.67
C LEU A 1 0.61 1.94 -5.41
N THR A 2 1.36 1.27 -4.53
CA THR A 2 2.74 1.65 -4.18
C THR A 2 3.69 1.78 -5.38
N LYS A 3 3.75 0.76 -6.26
CA LYS A 3 4.59 0.80 -7.47
C LYS A 3 4.19 1.91 -8.45
N PRO A 4 2.89 2.07 -8.82
CA PRO A 4 2.46 3.20 -9.65
C PRO A 4 2.72 4.59 -9.05
N ALA A 5 2.46 4.77 -7.75
CA ALA A 5 2.67 6.05 -7.07
C ALA A 5 4.15 6.46 -7.12
N PHE A 6 5.06 5.51 -6.90
CA PHE A 6 6.48 5.76 -7.08
C PHE A 6 6.80 6.10 -8.55
N ASN A 7 6.38 5.30 -9.51
CA ASN A 7 6.70 5.58 -10.92
C ASN A 7 6.18 6.95 -11.40
N VAL A 8 4.92 7.28 -11.10
CA VAL A 8 4.30 8.53 -11.58
C VAL A 8 4.82 9.74 -10.81
N LEU A 9 4.63 9.78 -9.49
CA LEU A 9 4.91 10.97 -8.68
C LEU A 9 6.42 11.17 -8.45
N TRP A 10 7.20 10.08 -8.36
CA TRP A 10 8.65 10.14 -8.18
C TRP A 10 9.43 10.10 -9.48
N THR A 11 9.28 9.04 -10.28
CA THR A 11 10.15 8.81 -11.44
C THR A 11 9.81 9.74 -12.61
N LYS A 12 8.53 9.93 -12.93
CA LYS A 12 8.09 10.74 -14.07
C LYS A 12 7.96 12.22 -13.73
N GLU A 13 7.26 12.53 -12.64
CA GLU A 13 6.93 13.91 -12.29
C GLU A 13 7.96 14.57 -11.37
N GLN A 14 8.87 13.78 -10.79
CA GLN A 14 9.96 14.27 -9.93
C GLN A 14 9.48 15.23 -8.83
N LEU A 15 8.34 14.89 -8.22
CA LEU A 15 7.65 15.79 -7.31
C LEU A 15 8.36 16.01 -5.98
N GLY A 16 9.41 15.27 -5.65
CA GLY A 16 10.06 15.42 -4.35
C GLY A 16 11.30 14.55 -4.16
N TYR A 17 11.81 14.57 -2.92
CA TYR A 17 12.91 13.73 -2.42
C TYR A 17 12.45 12.49 -1.63
N ILE A 18 11.17 12.48 -1.21
CA ILE A 18 10.49 11.25 -0.77
C ILE A 18 9.08 11.23 -1.35
N VAL A 19 8.68 10.11 -1.96
CA VAL A 19 7.30 9.77 -2.28
C VAL A 19 7.04 8.35 -1.79
N SER A 20 6.05 8.19 -0.93
CA SER A 20 5.60 6.87 -0.49
C SER A 20 4.08 6.75 -0.56
N CYS A 21 3.61 5.53 -0.82
CA CYS A 21 2.20 5.18 -0.81
C CYS A 21 2.04 3.88 -0.04
N SER A 22 1.30 3.95 1.06
CA SER A 22 1.09 2.83 1.98
C SER A 22 -0.37 2.68 2.36
N TYR A 23 -0.70 1.49 2.81
CA TYR A 23 -1.96 1.25 3.50
C TYR A 23 -2.00 2.06 4.80
N TRP A 24 -3.18 2.56 5.19
CA TRP A 24 -3.39 3.33 6.39
C TRP A 24 -4.54 2.78 7.22
N HIS A 25 -4.24 2.40 8.47
CA HIS A 25 -5.23 2.03 9.47
C HIS A 25 -5.71 3.30 10.19
N LEU A 26 -7.02 3.56 10.16
CA LEU A 26 -7.63 4.65 10.92
C LEU A 26 -8.03 4.17 12.32
N ALA A 27 -8.22 5.13 13.24
CA ALA A 27 -8.51 4.83 14.64
C ALA A 27 -9.73 3.92 14.78
N GLY A 28 -9.56 2.80 15.49
CA GLY A 28 -10.62 1.80 15.72
C GLY A 28 -10.77 0.74 14.62
N ASP A 29 -9.90 0.71 13.62
CA ASP A 29 -9.81 -0.32 12.55
C ASP A 29 -11.11 -0.61 11.77
N THR A 30 -12.10 0.27 11.90
CA THR A 30 -13.35 0.22 11.12
C THR A 30 -13.16 0.77 9.71
N GLU A 31 -12.16 1.64 9.53
CA GLU A 31 -11.90 2.32 8.26
C GLU A 31 -10.49 2.02 7.75
N ARG A 32 -10.42 1.71 6.45
CA ARG A 32 -9.20 1.39 5.74
C ARG A 32 -8.93 2.47 4.70
N GLY A 33 -7.74 3.03 4.70
CA GLY A 33 -7.37 4.12 3.81
C GLY A 33 -6.07 3.86 3.05
N ILE A 34 -5.79 4.78 2.12
CA ILE A 34 -4.50 4.89 1.45
C ILE A 34 -3.87 6.19 1.90
N ARG A 35 -2.59 6.14 2.29
CA ARG A 35 -1.80 7.33 2.61
C ARG A 35 -0.73 7.51 1.55
N ILE A 36 -0.68 8.72 0.98
CA ILE A 36 0.41 9.16 0.12
C ILE A 36 1.18 10.25 0.89
N VAL A 37 2.49 10.06 1.04
CA VAL A 37 3.38 11.03 1.67
C VAL A 37 4.33 11.55 0.62
N VAL A 38 4.39 12.87 0.48
CA VAL A 38 5.30 13.55 -0.45
C VAL A 38 6.12 14.58 0.32
N GLN A 39 7.44 14.51 0.22
CA GLN A 39 8.36 15.52 0.71
C GLN A 39 8.99 16.25 -0.49
N SER A 40 8.74 17.55 -0.59
CA SER A 40 9.11 18.37 -1.76
C SER A 40 9.45 19.80 -1.36
N GLU A 41 10.16 20.50 -2.24
CA GLU A 41 10.34 21.96 -2.20
C GLU A 41 9.14 22.72 -2.82
N LYS A 42 8.24 22.01 -3.52
CA LYS A 42 7.04 22.58 -4.14
C LYS A 42 5.97 22.89 -3.09
N THR A 43 5.04 23.77 -3.45
CA THR A 43 3.94 24.17 -2.55
C THR A 43 2.92 23.04 -2.36
N PRO A 44 2.25 22.96 -1.20
CA PRO A 44 1.27 21.91 -0.93
C PRO A 44 0.15 21.83 -1.97
N GLY A 45 -0.36 22.97 -2.46
CA GLY A 45 -1.43 23.00 -3.47
C GLY A 45 -1.01 22.44 -4.83
N TYR A 46 0.27 22.60 -5.21
CA TYR A 46 0.82 21.99 -6.41
C TYR A 46 0.94 20.46 -6.25
N LEU A 47 1.41 20.00 -5.10
CA LEU A 47 1.49 18.56 -4.83
C LEU A 47 0.11 17.91 -4.78
N GLU A 48 -0.86 18.58 -4.16
CA GLU A 48 -2.23 18.08 -4.04
C GLU A 48 -2.89 17.88 -5.41
N SER A 49 -2.73 18.82 -6.35
CA SER A 49 -3.32 18.67 -7.69
C SER A 49 -2.73 17.49 -8.46
N HIS A 50 -1.43 17.24 -8.32
CA HIS A 50 -0.75 16.10 -8.94
C HIS A 50 -1.15 14.76 -8.30
N VAL A 51 -1.25 14.72 -6.97
CA VAL A 51 -1.75 13.53 -6.26
C VAL A 51 -3.18 13.21 -6.67
N LYS A 52 -4.05 14.22 -6.83
CA LYS A 52 -5.41 14.03 -7.37
C LYS A 52 -5.37 13.50 -8.80
N ALA A 53 -4.61 14.12 -9.70
CA ALA A 53 -4.50 13.64 -11.07
C ALA A 53 -4.04 12.16 -11.15
N PHE A 54 -3.07 11.77 -10.32
CA PHE A 54 -2.63 10.39 -10.18
C PHE A 54 -3.73 9.45 -9.69
N LEU A 55 -4.51 9.83 -8.67
CA LEU A 55 -5.61 9.01 -8.17
C LEU A 55 -6.69 8.78 -9.23
N GLU A 56 -7.00 9.81 -10.01
CA GLU A 56 -7.96 9.74 -11.11
C GLU A 56 -7.45 8.83 -12.25
N GLU A 57 -6.17 8.93 -12.60
CA GLU A 57 -5.54 8.01 -13.56
C GLU A 57 -5.59 6.56 -13.05
N MET A 58 -5.29 6.35 -11.77
CA MET A 58 -5.31 5.01 -11.18
C MET A 58 -6.72 4.43 -11.10
N LYS A 59 -7.75 5.25 -10.85
CA LYS A 59 -9.14 4.81 -10.93
C LYS A 59 -9.45 4.26 -12.31
N ASN A 60 -9.13 5.02 -13.37
CA ASN A 60 -9.35 4.57 -14.75
C ASN A 60 -8.54 3.31 -15.07
N THR A 61 -7.32 3.21 -14.57
CA THR A 61 -6.45 2.03 -14.73
C THR A 61 -7.05 0.78 -14.10
N VAL A 62 -7.65 0.90 -12.91
CA VAL A 62 -8.32 -0.21 -12.22
C VAL A 62 -9.60 -0.60 -12.94
N GLU A 63 -10.41 0.37 -13.39
CA GLU A 63 -11.65 0.10 -14.12
C GLU A 63 -11.41 -0.55 -15.50
N ALA A 64 -10.31 -0.20 -16.16
CA ALA A 64 -9.92 -0.77 -17.46
C ALA A 64 -9.06 -2.04 -17.35
N MET A 65 -8.75 -2.51 -16.13
CA MET A 65 -7.87 -3.65 -15.92
C MET A 65 -8.52 -4.94 -16.45
N THR A 66 -7.78 -5.70 -17.26
CA THR A 66 -8.24 -7.01 -17.71
C THR A 66 -8.20 -8.02 -16.56
N LEU A 67 -9.02 -9.07 -16.66
CA LEU A 67 -9.05 -10.12 -15.66
C LEU A 67 -7.67 -10.79 -15.49
N ASP A 68 -6.96 -11.05 -16.59
CA ASP A 68 -5.63 -11.68 -16.56
C ASP A 68 -4.61 -10.83 -15.77
N THR A 69 -4.57 -9.51 -16.01
CA THR A 69 -3.68 -8.61 -15.28
C THR A 69 -4.10 -8.48 -13.81
N PHE A 70 -5.41 -8.48 -13.53
CA PHE A 70 -5.91 -8.47 -12.16
C PHE A 70 -5.47 -9.72 -11.38
N GLU A 71 -5.63 -10.91 -11.97
CA GLU A 71 -5.20 -12.17 -11.36
C GLU A 71 -3.67 -12.22 -11.18
N GLU A 72 -2.89 -11.66 -12.10
CA GLU A 72 -1.44 -11.52 -11.93
C GLU A 72 -1.09 -10.64 -10.71
N GLN A 73 -1.74 -9.48 -10.55
CA GLN A 73 -1.54 -8.61 -9.39
C GLN A 73 -1.95 -9.29 -8.09
N LYS A 74 -3.05 -10.03 -8.10
CA LYS A 74 -3.55 -10.79 -6.94
C LYS A 74 -2.57 -11.90 -6.54
N SER A 75 -2.11 -12.71 -7.49
CA SER A 75 -1.11 -13.75 -7.22
C SER A 75 0.20 -13.16 -6.66
N GLY A 76 0.60 -11.99 -7.15
CA GLY A 76 1.74 -11.26 -6.58
C GLY A 76 1.53 -10.83 -5.13
N LEU A 77 0.30 -10.49 -4.75
CA LEU A 77 -0.06 -10.16 -3.37
C LEU A 77 -0.06 -11.41 -2.48
N ASP A 78 -0.67 -12.50 -2.95
CA ASP A 78 -0.76 -13.78 -2.22
C ASP A 78 0.63 -14.30 -1.86
N LYS A 79 1.59 -14.24 -2.80
CA LYS A 79 2.98 -14.63 -2.54
C LYS A 79 3.65 -13.81 -1.44
N ASN A 80 3.38 -12.49 -1.38
CA ASN A 80 3.93 -11.64 -0.32
C ASN A 80 3.27 -11.90 1.04
N TRP A 81 2.03 -12.41 1.07
CA TRP A 81 1.32 -12.74 2.30
C TRP A 81 1.70 -14.09 2.89
N ILE A 82 2.12 -15.04 2.04
CA ILE A 82 2.50 -16.41 2.44
C ILE A 82 4.02 -16.52 2.70
N GLU A 83 4.80 -15.47 2.43
CA GLU A 83 6.23 -15.47 2.70
C GLU A 83 6.50 -15.61 4.21
N GLU A 84 7.24 -16.66 4.58
CA GLU A 84 7.59 -16.92 5.98
C GLU A 84 8.49 -15.81 6.54
N ASP A 85 8.28 -15.49 7.82
CA ASP A 85 9.14 -14.56 8.56
C ASP A 85 10.58 -15.12 8.59
N LYS A 86 11.54 -14.32 8.13
CA LYS A 86 12.94 -14.73 7.98
C LYS A 86 13.69 -14.60 9.30
N SER A 87 13.07 -13.98 10.31
CA SER A 87 13.66 -13.76 11.63
C SER A 87 12.62 -13.66 12.74
N LEU A 88 13.04 -13.98 13.97
CA LEU A 88 12.23 -13.82 15.18
C LEU A 88 11.75 -12.37 15.41
N VAL A 89 12.47 -11.38 14.90
CA VAL A 89 12.10 -9.97 15.03
C VAL A 89 10.92 -9.63 14.12
N GLU A 90 10.88 -10.20 12.92
CA GLU A 90 9.77 -10.03 11.97
C GLU A 90 8.50 -10.69 12.53
N GLU A 91 8.62 -11.93 13.01
CA GLU A 91 7.52 -12.66 13.66
C GLU A 91 6.97 -11.90 14.89
N ALA A 92 7.86 -11.45 15.78
CA ALA A 92 7.46 -10.66 16.95
C ALA A 92 6.79 -9.34 16.55
N SER A 93 7.24 -8.70 15.47
CA SER A 93 6.63 -7.47 14.96
C SER A 93 5.22 -7.71 14.40
N MET A 94 5.01 -8.85 13.72
CA MET A 94 3.69 -9.26 13.23
C MET A 94 2.71 -9.45 14.40
N PHE A 95 3.10 -10.21 15.43
CA PHE A 95 2.25 -10.40 16.62
C PHE A 95 1.99 -9.10 17.37
N MET A 96 3.01 -8.25 17.52
CA MET A 96 2.85 -6.95 18.17
C MET A 96 1.88 -6.05 17.39
N SER A 97 1.88 -6.12 16.06
CA SER A 97 0.89 -5.43 15.22
C SER A 97 -0.54 -5.89 15.56
N GLN A 98 -0.78 -7.21 15.62
CA GLN A 98 -2.10 -7.76 15.97
C GLN A 98 -2.56 -7.34 17.38
N ILE A 99 -1.64 -7.26 18.34
CA ILE A 99 -1.91 -6.79 19.70
C ILE A 99 -2.27 -5.30 19.70
N ASN A 100 -1.46 -4.46 19.05
CA ASN A 100 -1.67 -3.02 19.00
C ASN A 100 -2.98 -2.64 18.30
N MET A 101 -3.40 -3.45 17.32
CA MET A 101 -4.64 -3.28 16.57
C MET A 101 -5.86 -3.87 17.30
N GLY A 102 -5.64 -4.68 18.34
CA GLY A 102 -6.71 -5.35 19.09
C GLY A 102 -7.42 -6.47 18.34
N HIS A 103 -6.92 -6.87 17.17
CA HIS A 103 -7.47 -7.97 16.38
C HIS A 103 -7.20 -9.34 17.01
N LEU A 104 -6.01 -9.50 17.61
CA LEU A 104 -5.56 -10.76 18.21
C LEU A 104 -5.62 -11.97 17.26
N ASP A 105 -5.60 -11.71 15.95
CA ASP A 105 -5.59 -12.74 14.90
C ASP A 105 -4.14 -13.10 14.54
N PHE A 106 -3.55 -13.96 15.36
CA PHE A 106 -2.15 -14.39 15.23
C PHE A 106 -1.92 -15.40 14.10
N TYR A 107 -2.99 -16.01 13.56
CA TYR A 107 -2.92 -17.06 12.54
C TYR A 107 -3.33 -16.58 11.14
N LYS A 108 -3.42 -15.26 10.96
CA LYS A 108 -3.87 -14.63 9.71
C LYS A 108 -3.04 -15.06 8.49
N SER A 109 -1.74 -15.27 8.66
CA SER A 109 -0.84 -15.74 7.59
C SER A 109 -1.05 -17.22 7.25
N GLU A 110 -1.32 -18.07 8.27
CA GLU A 110 -1.55 -19.51 8.08
C GLU A 110 -2.86 -19.81 7.35
N PHE A 111 -3.95 -19.09 7.65
CA PHE A 111 -5.25 -19.31 7.00
C PHE A 111 -5.30 -18.95 5.52
N LEU A 112 -4.38 -18.10 5.04
CA LEU A 112 -4.28 -17.72 3.62
C LEU A 112 -3.45 -18.73 2.80
N SER A 113 -2.81 -19.70 3.45
CA SER A 113 -1.99 -20.74 2.82
C SER A 113 -2.75 -22.05 2.50
N LEU A 114 -4.02 -22.14 2.92
CA LEU A 114 -4.97 -23.25 2.65
C LEU A 114 -5.92 -22.91 1.49
#